data_AF-A0A7C0UPE6-F1
#
_entry.id   AF-A0A7C0UPE6-F1
#
_cell.length_a   1.000
_cell.length_b   1.000
_cell.length_c   1.000
_cell.angle_alpha   90.00
_cell.angle_beta   90.00
_cell.angle_gamma   90.00
#
_symmetry.space_group_name_H-M   'P 1'
#
loop_
_entity.id
_entity.type
_entity.pdbx_description
1 polymer ?
#
loop_
_entity_poly.entity_id
_entity_poly.type
_entity_poly.pdbx_seq_one_letter_code
_entity_poly.pdbx_strand_id
1 'polypeptide(L)'
;MEVILPKKYQKIVENLPPFFKKELQGETIKIRVPIDCELDKTLLKMNRREFSRLFKEIKVSGGRKIRRGDKILLFPVKNHRVTIRFSKEEYCLLKELAKKRNVKIADYCRNAILDRLFSEGSLA
;
A
#
# COMPACT_ATOMS: atom_id res chain seq x y z
N MET A 1 7.85 4.03 -1.79
CA MET A 1 7.65 3.87 -3.24
C MET A 1 7.12 5.18 -3.79
N GLU A 2 7.48 5.52 -5.02
CA GLU A 2 6.86 6.64 -5.73
C GLU A 2 6.03 6.11 -6.88
N VAL A 3 4.85 6.69 -7.04
CA VAL A 3 3.89 6.37 -8.08
C VAL A 3 3.60 7.64 -8.84
N ILE A 4 3.88 7.64 -10.13
CA ILE A 4 3.62 8.77 -11.02
C ILE A 4 2.43 8.40 -11.88
N LEU A 5 1.42 9.26 -11.90
CA LEU A 5 0.21 9.09 -12.69
C LEU A 5 -0.15 10.39 -13.43
N PRO A 6 -0.74 10.30 -14.64
CA PRO A 6 -1.22 11.47 -15.35
C PRO A 6 -2.30 12.23 -14.57
N LYS A 7 -2.31 13.57 -14.67
CA LYS A 7 -3.23 14.46 -13.94
C LYS A 7 -4.71 14.16 -14.18
N LYS A 8 -5.07 13.60 -15.33
CA LYS A 8 -6.44 13.14 -15.62
C LYS A 8 -7.01 12.14 -14.59
N TYR A 9 -6.16 11.49 -13.80
CA TYR A 9 -6.54 10.58 -12.73
C TYR A 9 -6.52 11.21 -11.32
N GLN A 10 -6.55 12.54 -11.22
CA GLN A 10 -6.52 13.26 -9.94
C GLN A 10 -7.57 12.77 -8.94
N LYS A 11 -8.77 12.39 -9.42
CA LYS A 11 -9.86 11.84 -8.59
C LYS A 11 -9.47 10.57 -7.82
N ILE A 12 -8.52 9.78 -8.32
CA ILE A 12 -7.99 8.59 -7.62
C ILE A 12 -7.22 9.01 -6.36
N VAL A 13 -6.55 10.16 -6.43
CA VAL A 13 -5.61 10.67 -5.43
C VAL A 13 -6.34 11.43 -4.31
N GLU A 14 -7.51 11.98 -4.61
CA GLU A 14 -8.30 12.79 -3.67
C GLU A 14 -8.71 12.00 -2.42
N ASN A 15 -9.00 10.72 -2.57
CA ASN A 15 -9.44 9.84 -1.48
C ASN A 15 -8.31 9.00 -0.86
N LEU A 16 -7.04 9.33 -1.14
CA LEU A 16 -5.94 8.60 -0.53
C LEU A 16 -5.78 8.98 0.94
N PRO A 17 -5.39 8.02 1.80
CA PRO A 17 -5.12 8.31 3.21
C PRO A 17 -4.09 9.43 3.42
N PRO A 18 -4.14 10.16 4.54
CA PRO A 18 -3.34 11.38 4.76
C PRO A 18 -1.82 11.15 4.75
N PHE A 19 -1.36 9.94 5.04
CA PHE A 19 0.06 9.58 5.01
C PHE A 19 0.61 9.38 3.59
N PHE A 20 -0.23 9.44 2.54
CA PHE A 20 0.23 9.51 1.15
C PHE A 20 0.56 10.97 0.80
N LYS A 21 1.85 11.27 0.62
CA LYS A 21 2.27 12.59 0.14
C LYS A 21 2.02 12.72 -1.36
N LYS A 22 1.37 13.80 -1.77
CA LYS A 22 1.02 14.10 -3.16
C LYS A 22 1.69 15.39 -3.61
N GLU A 23 2.37 15.34 -4.74
CA GLU A 23 3.01 16.48 -5.40
C GLU A 23 2.50 16.58 -6.83
N LEU A 24 1.95 17.75 -7.18
CA LEU A 24 1.55 18.07 -8.55
C LEU A 24 2.77 18.59 -9.32
N GLN A 25 3.12 17.93 -10.41
CA GLN A 25 4.23 18.29 -11.29
C GLN A 25 3.69 18.44 -12.71
N GLY A 26 3.21 19.64 -13.04
CA GLY A 26 2.65 19.97 -14.36
C GLY A 26 1.48 19.06 -14.74
N GLU A 27 1.72 18.16 -15.70
CA GLU A 27 0.75 17.19 -16.22
C GLU A 27 0.72 15.85 -15.46
N THR A 28 1.58 15.67 -14.46
CA THR A 28 1.67 14.43 -13.67
C THR A 28 1.47 14.69 -12.18
N ILE A 29 1.02 13.65 -11.48
CA ILE A 29 0.87 13.63 -10.03
C ILE A 29 1.84 12.58 -9.52
N LYS A 30 2.76 13.01 -8.67
CA LYS A 30 3.70 12.15 -7.96
C LYS A 30 3.13 11.84 -6.58
N ILE A 31 3.05 10.56 -6.25
CA ILE A 31 2.49 10.07 -4.99
C ILE A 31 3.53 9.23 -4.29
N ARG A 32 3.84 9.58 -3.05
CA ARG A 32 4.64 8.76 -2.16
C ARG A 32 3.73 7.75 -1.48
N VAL A 33 3.92 6.49 -1.82
CA VAL A 33 3.18 5.35 -1.29
C VAL A 33 4.07 4.62 -0.27
N PRO A 34 3.80 4.77 1.04
CA PRO A 34 4.64 4.17 2.08
C PRO A 34 4.29 2.70 2.39
N ILE A 35 3.07 2.26 2.05
CA ILE A 35 2.54 0.93 2.38
C ILE A 35 1.94 0.25 1.15
N ASP A 36 1.63 -1.04 1.30
CA ASP A 36 0.94 -1.79 0.26
C ASP A 36 -0.47 -1.17 0.02
N CYS A 37 -0.85 -0.96 -1.24
CA CYS A 37 -2.08 -0.30 -1.61
C CYS A 37 -2.78 -1.02 -2.76
N GLU A 38 -4.11 -0.99 -2.77
CA GLU A 38 -4.94 -1.58 -3.81
C GLU A 38 -5.81 -0.52 -4.48
N LEU A 39 -5.79 -0.51 -5.81
CA LEU A 39 -6.71 0.25 -6.63
C LEU A 39 -7.69 -0.73 -7.28
N ASP A 40 -8.97 -0.62 -6.97
CA ASP A 40 -10.02 -1.47 -7.51
C ASP A 40 -10.79 -0.75 -8.64
N LYS A 41 -10.96 -1.42 -9.78
CA LYS A 41 -11.69 -0.89 -10.95
C LYS A 41 -13.08 -0.37 -10.60
N THR A 42 -13.80 -1.10 -9.74
CA THR A 42 -15.19 -0.84 -9.37
C THR A 42 -15.26 0.40 -8.48
N LEU A 43 -14.36 0.50 -7.50
CA LEU A 43 -14.25 1.69 -6.64
C LEU A 43 -13.88 2.94 -7.44
N LEU A 44 -13.04 2.78 -8.46
CA LEU A 44 -12.65 3.85 -9.38
C LEU A 44 -13.68 4.16 -10.46
N LYS A 45 -14.79 3.40 -10.53
CA LYS A 45 -15.87 3.53 -11.53
C LYS A 45 -15.34 3.55 -12.97
N MET A 46 -14.32 2.73 -13.25
CA MET A 46 -13.69 2.65 -14.57
C MET A 46 -14.18 1.44 -15.37
N ASN A 47 -14.24 1.58 -16.69
CA ASN A 47 -14.41 0.41 -17.56
C ASN A 47 -13.08 -0.37 -17.71
N ARG A 48 -13.15 -1.58 -18.28
CA ARG A 48 -11.97 -2.46 -18.44
C ARG A 48 -10.87 -1.82 -19.28
N ARG A 49 -11.22 -1.00 -20.28
CA ARG A 49 -10.25 -0.34 -21.18
C ARG A 49 -9.52 0.78 -20.45
N GLU A 50 -10.24 1.64 -19.77
CA GLU A 50 -9.70 2.70 -18.91
C GLU A 50 -8.79 2.14 -17.83
N PHE A 51 -9.25 1.10 -17.12
CA PHE A 51 -8.46 0.48 -16.06
C PHE A 51 -7.19 -0.22 -16.60
N SER A 52 -7.24 -0.73 -17.83
CA SER A 52 -6.05 -1.25 -18.53
C SER A 52 -5.08 -0.14 -18.93
N ARG A 53 -5.59 1.01 -19.39
CA ARG A 53 -4.78 2.19 -19.70
C ARG A 53 -4.13 2.77 -18.44
N LEU A 54 -4.90 2.93 -17.36
CA LEU A 54 -4.40 3.36 -16.05
C LEU A 54 -3.23 2.47 -15.62
N PHE A 55 -3.39 1.14 -15.65
CA PHE A 55 -2.31 0.24 -15.29
C PHE A 55 -1.05 0.46 -16.13
N LYS A 56 -1.17 0.72 -17.44
CA LYS A 56 -0.01 0.99 -18.31
C LYS A 56 0.64 2.35 -18.00
N GLU A 57 -0.17 3.37 -17.75
CA GLU A 57 0.28 4.76 -17.56
C GLU A 57 0.89 5.03 -16.19
N ILE A 58 0.53 4.26 -15.15
CA ILE A 58 1.15 4.36 -13.84
C ILE A 58 2.64 4.00 -13.94
N LYS A 59 3.54 4.91 -13.58
CA LYS A 59 4.98 4.61 -13.41
C LYS A 59 5.28 4.41 -11.93
N VAL A 60 6.13 3.43 -11.60
CA VAL A 60 6.46 3.08 -10.21
C VAL A 60 7.97 3.01 -10.04
N SER A 61 8.48 3.62 -8.98
CA SER A 61 9.87 3.52 -8.53
C SER A 61 9.94 3.13 -7.05
N GLY A 62 10.96 2.38 -6.64
CA GLY A 62 11.09 1.91 -5.25
C GLY A 62 9.98 0.97 -4.80
N GLY A 63 9.44 0.16 -5.73
CA GLY A 63 8.42 -0.85 -5.49
C GLY A 63 8.01 -1.55 -6.78
N ARG A 64 6.88 -2.27 -6.75
CA ARG A 64 6.29 -2.93 -7.91
C ARG A 64 4.79 -2.70 -7.97
N LYS A 65 4.25 -2.64 -9.18
CA LYS A 65 2.80 -2.75 -9.44
C LYS A 65 2.49 -4.12 -10.03
N ILE A 66 1.39 -4.73 -9.61
CA ILE A 66 0.90 -6.02 -10.12
C ILE A 66 -0.57 -5.87 -10.44
N ARG A 67 -1.00 -6.36 -11.60
CA ARG A 67 -2.43 -6.48 -11.92
C ARG A 67 -2.95 -7.85 -11.51
N ARG A 68 -4.06 -7.89 -10.78
CA ARG A 68 -4.81 -9.12 -10.48
C ARG A 68 -6.28 -8.90 -10.82
N GLY A 69 -6.68 -9.34 -12.01
CA GLY A 69 -8.03 -9.12 -12.52
C GLY A 69 -8.39 -7.62 -12.59
N ASP A 70 -9.33 -7.24 -11.75
CA ASP A 70 -9.87 -5.88 -11.62
C ASP A 70 -9.17 -5.03 -10.54
N LYS A 71 -8.04 -5.51 -10.02
CA LYS A 71 -7.24 -4.84 -9.00
C LYS A 71 -5.84 -4.52 -9.49
N ILE A 72 -5.34 -3.34 -9.14
CA ILE A 72 -3.92 -2.98 -9.27
C ILE A 72 -3.35 -2.90 -7.86
N LEU A 73 -2.40 -3.79 -7.57
CA LEU A 73 -1.71 -3.87 -6.30
C LEU A 73 -0.38 -3.15 -6.41
N LEU A 74 -0.13 -2.25 -5.47
CA LEU A 74 1.06 -1.42 -5.37
C LEU A 74 1.84 -1.87 -4.13
N PHE A 75 3.05 -2.38 -4.32
CA PHE A 75 3.89 -2.96 -3.27
C PHE A 75 5.21 -2.19 -3.17
N PRO A 76 5.38 -1.30 -2.18
CA PRO A 76 6.68 -0.72 -1.88
C PRO A 76 7.73 -1.78 -1.56
N VAL A 77 8.99 -1.54 -1.94
CA VAL A 77 10.07 -2.43 -1.53
C VAL A 77 10.29 -2.32 -0.02
N LYS A 78 10.39 -3.46 0.65
CA LYS A 78 10.58 -3.59 2.10
C LYS A 78 12.08 -3.82 2.40
N ASN A 79 12.90 -2.77 2.22
CA ASN A 79 14.36 -2.86 2.35
C ASN A 79 14.90 -2.66 3.78
N HIS A 80 14.09 -2.15 4.69
CA HIS A 80 14.51 -1.91 6.07
C HIS A 80 14.10 -3.07 6.97
N ARG A 81 15.03 -3.50 7.82
CA ARG A 81 14.83 -4.59 8.79
C ARG A 81 14.82 -4.02 10.20
N VAL A 82 13.79 -4.36 10.96
CA VAL A 82 13.70 -4.13 12.40
C VAL A 82 13.78 -5.48 13.09
N THR A 83 14.66 -5.62 14.09
CA THR A 83 14.80 -6.84 14.89
C THR A 83 14.25 -6.58 16.28
N ILE A 84 13.32 -7.43 16.72
CA ILE A 84 12.65 -7.33 18.02
C ILE A 84 12.87 -8.66 18.74
N ARG A 85 13.13 -8.61 20.05
CA ARG A 85 13.24 -9.79 20.92
C ARG A 85 11.96 -9.96 21.71
N PHE A 86 11.50 -11.20 21.82
CA PHE A 86 10.36 -11.61 22.62
C PHE A 86 10.82 -12.69 23.59
N SER A 87 10.20 -12.76 24.75
CA SER A 87 10.25 -13.94 25.61
C SER A 87 9.67 -15.16 24.87
N LYS A 88 9.92 -16.36 25.40
CA LYS A 88 9.42 -17.61 24.81
C LYS A 88 7.89 -17.62 24.81
N GLU A 89 7.29 -17.18 25.90
CA GLU A 89 5.83 -17.14 26.11
C GLU A 89 5.17 -16.17 25.12
N GLU A 90 5.70 -14.96 24.96
CA GLU A 90 5.21 -13.97 23.99
C GLU A 90 5.32 -14.50 22.55
N TYR A 91 6.43 -15.15 22.21
CA TYR A 91 6.62 -15.71 20.87
C TYR A 91 5.60 -16.83 20.57
N CYS A 92 5.30 -17.70 21.54
CA CYS A 92 4.27 -18.72 21.40
C CYS A 92 2.89 -18.11 21.14
N LEU A 93 2.50 -17.08 21.90
CA LEU A 93 1.23 -16.37 21.70
C LEU A 93 1.15 -15.73 20.30
N LEU A 94 2.21 -15.07 19.84
CA LEU A 94 2.28 -14.49 18.50
C LEU A 94 2.15 -15.55 17.40
N LYS A 95 2.79 -16.71 17.58
CA LYS A 95 2.73 -17.82 16.64
C LYS A 95 1.32 -18.39 16.52
N GLU A 96 0.61 -18.53 17.63
CA GLU A 96 -0.79 -18.98 17.63
C GLU A 96 -1.72 -17.98 16.94
N LEU A 97 -1.58 -16.69 17.23
CA LEU A 97 -2.39 -15.64 16.61
C LEU A 97 -2.14 -15.53 15.10
N ALA A 98 -0.88 -15.58 14.68
CA ALA A 98 -0.52 -15.59 13.27
C ALA A 98 -1.10 -16.81 12.54
N LYS A 99 -1.05 -18.00 13.17
CA LYS A 99 -1.66 -19.23 12.64
C LYS A 99 -3.17 -19.11 12.52
N LYS A 100 -3.87 -18.59 13.54
CA LYS A 100 -5.32 -18.36 13.52
C LYS A 100 -5.74 -17.46 12.36
N ARG A 101 -4.90 -16.49 11.98
CA ARG A 101 -5.15 -15.57 10.86
C ARG A 101 -4.56 -16.04 9.52
N ASN A 102 -3.96 -17.23 9.47
CA ASN A 102 -3.30 -17.79 8.28
C ASN A 102 -2.25 -16.84 7.66
N VAL A 103 -1.43 -16.20 8.49
CA VAL A 103 -0.35 -15.30 8.06
C VAL A 103 0.97 -15.68 8.71
N LYS A 104 2.09 -15.21 8.13
CA LYS A 104 3.41 -15.37 8.76
C LYS A 104 3.52 -14.46 9.98
N ILE A 105 4.28 -14.87 11.00
CA ILE A 105 4.49 -14.08 12.23
C ILE A 105 5.01 -12.67 11.91
N ALA A 106 5.98 -12.56 10.98
CA ALA A 106 6.52 -11.27 10.57
C ALA A 106 5.45 -10.35 9.96
N ASP A 107 4.55 -10.89 9.13
CA ASP A 107 3.46 -10.13 8.52
C ASP A 107 2.41 -9.75 9.57
N TYR A 108 2.13 -10.66 10.52
CA TYR A 108 1.25 -10.37 11.66
C TYR A 108 1.76 -9.21 12.50
N CYS A 109 3.03 -9.25 12.95
CA CYS A 109 3.62 -8.18 13.74
C CYS A 109 3.66 -6.87 12.95
N ARG A 110 4.04 -6.92 11.67
CA ARG A 110 4.07 -5.74 10.80
C ARG A 110 2.69 -5.11 10.68
N ASN A 111 1.66 -5.90 10.42
CA ASN A 111 0.29 -5.40 10.27
C ASN A 111 -0.21 -4.78 11.58
N ALA A 112 0.06 -5.42 12.73
CA ALA A 112 -0.30 -4.85 14.03
C ALA A 112 0.35 -3.48 14.28
N ILE A 113 1.63 -3.30 13.90
CA ILE A 113 2.32 -2.02 13.99
C ILE A 113 1.69 -0.99 13.04
N LEU A 114 1.39 -1.37 11.80
CA LEU A 114 0.79 -0.47 10.82
C LEU A 114 -0.63 -0.06 11.22
N ASP A 115 -1.45 -1.01 11.68
CA ASP A 115 -2.80 -0.76 12.18
C ASP A 115 -2.78 0.23 13.33
N ARG A 116 -1.82 0.07 14.26
CA ARG A 116 -1.64 1.01 15.36
C ARG A 116 -1.22 2.39 14.86
N LEU A 117 -0.27 2.44 13.93
CA LEU A 117 0.18 3.69 13.31
C LEU A 117 -0.97 4.42 12.60
N PHE A 118 -1.90 3.70 11.96
CA PHE A 118 -3.10 4.32 11.38
C PHE A 118 -4.11 4.80 12.42
N SER A 119 -4.21 4.10 13.55
CA SER A 119 -5.11 4.49 14.64
C SER A 119 -4.61 5.68 15.46
N GLU A 120 -3.29 5.81 15.62
CA GLU A 120 -2.65 6.86 16.43
C GLU A 120 -2.23 8.07 15.58
N GLY A 121 -2.03 7.90 14.27
CA GLY A 121 -1.40 8.89 13.41
C GLY A 121 -2.03 9.03 12.04
N SER A 122 -2.93 10.01 11.91
CA SER A 122 -2.70 11.09 10.95
C SER A 122 -1.27 11.62 11.18
N LEU A 123 -0.29 11.04 10.49
CA LEU A 123 1.07 11.56 10.47
C LEU A 123 1.01 12.99 9.90
N ALA A 124 1.20 13.97 10.78
CA ALA A 124 1.27 15.40 10.51
C ALA A 124 2.20 15.75 9.33
#